data_AF-A0A962KPY7-F1
#
_entry.id   AF-A0A962KPY7-F1
#
_cell.length_a   1.000
_cell.length_b   1.000
_cell.length_c   1.000
_cell.angle_alpha   90.00
_cell.angle_beta   90.00
_cell.angle_gamma   90.00
#
_symmetry.space_group_name_H-M   'P 1'
#
loop_
_entity.id
_entity.type
_entity.pdbx_description
1 polymer ?
#
loop_
_entity_poly.entity_id
_entity_poly.type
_entity_poly.pdbx_seq_one_letter_code
_entity_poly.pdbx_strand_id
1 'polypeptide(L)'
;SLLNRKKTMENLVDNTDPLKGRTKRPLVKVMREKCLDCCGGQHSEVRLCHITDCPLWPYRMGKNPFHKRKMTNVQKRAATERLKEQ
;
A
#
# COMPACT_ATOMS: atom_id res chain seq x y z
N SER A 1 38.22 31.15 -4.95
CA SER A 1 36.82 31.60 -5.13
C SER A 1 35.87 30.43 -4.85
N LEU A 2 35.11 30.52 -3.76
CA LEU A 2 34.19 29.46 -3.27
C LEU A 2 32.95 29.23 -4.15
N LEU A 3 32.98 29.70 -5.40
CA LEU A 3 31.83 29.65 -6.31
C LEU A 3 31.83 28.44 -7.25
N ASN A 4 32.93 27.69 -7.34
CA ASN A 4 33.02 26.51 -8.23
C ASN A 4 32.84 25.16 -7.51
N ARG A 5 32.63 25.13 -6.19
CA ARG A 5 32.31 23.90 -5.45
C ARG A 5 30.82 23.61 -5.31
N LYS A 6 29.95 24.60 -5.54
CA LYS A 6 28.49 24.41 -5.45
C LYS A 6 27.91 23.75 -6.69
N LYS A 7 28.57 23.89 -7.86
CA LYS A 7 28.05 23.42 -9.15
C LYS A 7 28.24 21.92 -9.42
N THR A 8 29.01 21.20 -8.59
CA THR A 8 29.22 19.75 -8.74
C THR A 8 28.36 18.90 -7.80
N MET A 9 27.65 19.50 -6.85
CA MET A 9 26.86 18.79 -5.82
C MET A 9 25.34 18.91 -6.02
N GLU A 10 24.87 19.65 -7.03
CA GLU A 10 23.44 19.80 -7.34
C GLU A 10 22.93 18.82 -8.42
N ASN A 11 23.83 18.05 -9.06
CA ASN A 11 23.48 17.15 -10.18
C ASN A 11 23.52 15.65 -9.87
N LEU A 12 23.71 15.25 -8.61
CA LEU A 12 23.34 13.90 -8.17
C LEU A 12 21.86 13.91 -7.75
N VAL A 13 20.99 14.16 -8.73
CA VAL A 13 19.55 13.96 -8.53
C VAL A 13 19.38 12.48 -8.18
N ASP A 14 19.04 12.28 -6.92
CA ASP A 14 18.94 11.02 -6.22
C ASP A 14 18.17 9.95 -7.02
N ASN A 15 18.92 9.08 -7.69
CA ASN A 15 18.41 7.89 -8.40
C ASN A 15 18.33 6.68 -7.44
N THR A 16 18.53 6.90 -6.14
CA THR A 16 18.60 5.81 -5.16
C THR A 16 17.29 5.53 -4.43
N ASP A 17 16.25 6.36 -4.62
CA ASP A 17 14.93 6.10 -4.02
C ASP A 17 14.10 5.16 -4.92
N PRO A 18 13.98 3.86 -4.57
CA PRO A 18 13.18 2.92 -5.35
C PRO A 18 11.68 3.25 -5.32
N LEU A 19 11.22 4.15 -4.45
CA LEU A 19 9.81 4.54 -4.31
C LEU A 19 9.44 5.73 -5.22
N LYS A 20 10.40 6.45 -5.81
CA LYS A 20 10.14 7.61 -6.66
C LYS A 20 9.24 7.22 -7.84
N GLY A 21 8.10 7.90 -7.98
CA GLY A 21 7.10 7.64 -9.04
C GLY A 21 6.10 6.51 -8.74
N ARG A 22 6.18 5.83 -7.58
CA ARG A 22 5.18 4.83 -7.18
C ARG A 22 3.99 5.46 -6.47
N THR A 23 2.78 5.04 -6.83
CA THR A 23 1.54 5.45 -6.15
C THR A 23 1.36 4.69 -4.85
N LYS A 24 0.96 5.37 -3.77
CA LYS A 24 0.60 4.73 -2.49
C LYS A 24 -0.59 3.79 -2.70
N ARG A 25 -0.44 2.52 -2.32
CA ARG A 25 -1.49 1.49 -2.40
C ARG A 25 -1.76 0.92 -1.01
N PRO A 26 -3.03 0.58 -0.68
CA PRO A 26 -3.32 -0.11 0.58
C PRO A 26 -2.56 -1.44 0.64
N LEU A 27 -1.87 -1.73 1.74
CA LEU A 27 -1.04 -2.94 1.89
C LEU A 27 -1.82 -4.24 1.61
N VAL A 28 -3.09 -4.31 2.04
CA VAL A 28 -3.95 -5.47 1.78
C VAL A 28 -4.20 -5.72 0.29
N LYS A 29 -4.15 -4.69 -0.56
CA LYS A 29 -4.26 -4.83 -2.01
C LYS A 29 -2.98 -5.38 -2.61
N VAL A 30 -1.82 -4.95 -2.11
CA VAL A 30 -0.51 -5.48 -2.50
C VAL A 30 -0.37 -6.95 -2.10
N MET A 31 -0.79 -7.32 -0.89
CA MET A 31 -0.80 -8.71 -0.42
C MET A 31 -1.69 -9.60 -1.30
N ARG A 32 -2.87 -9.11 -1.70
CA ARG A 32 -3.76 -9.83 -2.61
C ARG A 32 -3.14 -10.04 -3.99
N GLU A 33 -2.45 -9.04 -4.54
CA GLU A 33 -1.73 -9.17 -5.80
C GLU A 33 -0.65 -10.25 -5.72
N LYS A 34 0.07 -10.34 -4.59
CA LYS A 34 1.01 -11.45 -4.37
C LYS A 34 0.33 -12.81 -4.28
N CYS A 35 -0.87 -12.88 -3.71
CA CYS A 35 -1.65 -14.13 -3.70
C CYS A 35 -2.09 -14.52 -5.13
N LEU A 36 -2.48 -13.55 -5.96
CA LEU A 36 -2.82 -13.81 -7.37
C LEU A 36 -1.60 -14.32 -8.13
N ASP A 37 -0.44 -13.70 -7.96
CA ASP A 37 0.83 -14.15 -8.53
C ASP A 37 1.17 -15.61 -8.12
N CYS A 38 1.06 -15.91 -6.82
CA CYS A 38 1.27 -17.28 -6.29
C CYS A 38 0.29 -18.31 -6.86
N CYS A 39 -0.93 -17.90 -7.20
CA CYS A 39 -2.00 -18.75 -7.72
C CYS A 39 -2.14 -18.68 -9.25
N GLY A 40 -1.09 -18.23 -9.98
CA GLY A 40 -1.09 -18.19 -11.44
C GLY A 40 -2.12 -17.23 -12.05
N GLY A 41 -2.46 -16.15 -11.34
CA GLY A 41 -3.46 -15.16 -11.74
C GLY A 41 -4.92 -15.59 -11.50
N GLN A 42 -5.16 -16.81 -11.02
CA GLN A 42 -6.50 -17.36 -10.91
C GLN A 42 -7.19 -16.96 -9.60
N HIS A 43 -8.32 -16.26 -9.74
CA HIS A 43 -9.09 -15.76 -8.60
C HIS A 43 -9.81 -16.87 -7.82
N SER A 44 -10.14 -17.99 -8.48
CA SER A 44 -10.68 -19.20 -7.85
C SER A 44 -9.64 -19.84 -6.95
N GLU A 45 -8.40 -19.99 -7.43
CA GLU A 45 -7.30 -20.59 -6.69
C GLU A 45 -6.94 -19.80 -5.43
N VAL A 46 -6.95 -18.46 -5.49
CA VAL A 46 -6.78 -17.64 -4.27
C VAL A 46 -7.88 -17.91 -3.24
N ARG A 47 -9.11 -18.17 -3.71
CA ARG A 47 -10.25 -18.50 -2.83
C ARG A 47 -10.13 -19.88 -2.22
N LEU A 48 -9.69 -20.86 -3.02
CA LEU A 48 -9.56 -22.28 -2.66
C LEU A 48 -8.19 -22.65 -2.09
N CYS A 49 -7.28 -21.69 -1.92
CA CYS A 49 -5.95 -21.92 -1.38
C CYS A 49 -6.02 -22.62 0.00
N HIS A 50 -5.43 -23.82 0.06
CA HIS A 50 -5.44 -24.70 1.22
C HIS A 50 -4.20 -24.54 2.12
N ILE A 51 -3.23 -23.70 1.73
CA ILE A 51 -2.00 -23.41 2.47
C ILE A 51 -2.32 -22.42 3.60
N THR A 52 -2.97 -22.90 4.66
CA THR A 52 -3.50 -22.07 5.77
C THR A 52 -2.41 -21.57 6.73
N ASP A 53 -1.25 -22.20 6.72
CA ASP A 53 -0.03 -21.80 7.43
C ASP A 53 0.70 -20.62 6.75
N CYS A 54 0.32 -20.27 5.52
CA CYS A 54 0.85 -19.10 4.84
C CYS A 54 0.54 -17.80 5.61
N PRO A 55 1.55 -16.96 5.96
CA PRO A 55 1.33 -15.70 6.67
C PRO A 55 0.39 -14.72 5.94
N LEU A 56 0.27 -14.83 4.61
CA LEU A 56 -0.63 -14.01 3.81
C LEU A 56 -2.06 -14.54 3.75
N TRP A 57 -2.31 -15.79 4.17
CA TRP A 57 -3.61 -16.45 4.04
C TRP A 57 -4.78 -15.65 4.64
N PRO A 58 -4.66 -14.99 5.81
CA PRO A 58 -5.72 -14.14 6.37
C PRO A 58 -6.05 -12.92 5.48
N TYR A 59 -5.11 -12.46 4.67
CA TYR A 59 -5.20 -11.24 3.86
C TYR A 59 -5.51 -11.52 2.39
N ARG A 60 -5.53 -12.78 1.96
CA ARG A 60 -5.67 -13.19 0.55
C ARG A 60 -6.91 -12.62 -0.17
N MET A 61 -7.95 -12.29 0.60
CA MET A 61 -9.18 -11.66 0.08
C MET A 61 -9.08 -10.13 -0.07
N GLY A 62 -7.90 -9.54 0.13
CA GLY A 62 -7.68 -8.10 0.01
C GLY A 62 -8.33 -7.28 1.12
N LYS A 63 -8.55 -7.90 2.28
CA LYS A 63 -9.09 -7.26 3.50
C LYS A 63 -8.24 -7.68 4.69
N ASN A 64 -8.11 -6.80 5.68
CA ASN A 64 -7.46 -7.14 6.94
C ASN A 64 -8.54 -7.58 7.95
N PRO A 65 -8.63 -8.88 8.28
CA PRO A 65 -9.65 -9.38 9.21
C PRO A 65 -9.46 -8.87 10.65
N PHE A 66 -8.26 -8.38 10.98
CA PHE A 66 -7.92 -7.86 12.31
C PHE A 66 -8.14 -6.34 12.43
N HIS A 67 -8.47 -5.65 11.33
CA HIS A 67 -8.70 -4.21 11.37
C HIS A 67 -10.12 -3.91 11.86
N LYS A 68 -10.28 -3.69 13.17
CA LYS A 68 -11.58 -3.43 13.83
C LYS A 68 -11.79 -1.94 14.16
N ARG A 69 -11.50 -1.02 13.23
CA ARG A 69 -11.75 0.40 13.50
C ARG A 69 -13.26 0.67 13.49
N LYS A 70 -13.86 0.79 14.68
CA LYS A 70 -15.24 1.27 14.85
C LYS A 70 -15.20 2.78 15.04
N MET A 71 -15.80 3.53 14.11
CA MET A 71 -15.95 4.98 14.27
C MET A 71 -17.24 5.30 15.03
N THR A 72 -17.16 6.23 15.99
CA THR A 72 -18.36 6.81 16.62
C THR A 72 -19.13 7.67 15.62
N ASN A 73 -20.40 7.93 15.90
CA ASN A 73 -21.23 8.78 15.02
C ASN A 73 -20.64 10.20 14.88
N VAL A 74 -20.04 10.74 15.93
CA VAL A 74 -19.34 12.04 15.89
C VAL A 74 -18.15 11.98 14.94
N GLN A 75 -17.32 10.96 15.06
CA GLN A 75 -16.14 10.82 14.19
C GLN A 75 -16.52 10.56 12.73
N LYS A 76 -17.63 9.85 12.47
CA LYS A 76 -18.17 9.67 11.11
C LYS A 76 -18.61 11.01 10.51
N ARG A 77 -19.37 11.82 11.25
CA ARG A 77 -19.82 13.15 10.80
C ARG A 77 -18.64 14.05 10.47
N ALA A 78 -17.67 14.15 11.38
CA ALA A 78 -16.45 14.93 11.16
C ALA A 78 -15.61 14.43 9.98
N ALA A 79 -15.58 13.12 9.71
CA ALA A 79 -14.91 12.59 8.51
C ALA A 79 -15.64 12.97 7.21
N THR A 80 -16.98 12.93 7.21
CA THR A 80 -17.79 13.35 6.07
C THR A 80 -17.66 14.85 5.79
N GLU A 81 -17.61 15.69 6.82
CA GLU A 81 -17.43 17.14 6.68
C GLU A 81 -16.09 17.47 6.01
N ARG A 82 -14.98 16.89 6.50
CA ARG A 82 -13.65 17.08 5.88
C ARG A 82 -13.58 16.62 4.42
N LEU A 83 -14.36 15.59 4.04
CA LEU A 83 -14.40 15.11 2.66
C LEU A 83 -15.14 16.08 1.73
N LYS A 84 -16.13 16.82 2.25
CA LYS A 84 -16.85 17.84 1.47
C LYS A 84 -16.02 19.10 1.24
N GLU A 85 -15.03 19.35 2.09
CA GLU A 85 -14.14 20.51 2.02
C GLU A 85 -12.92 20.29 1.10
N GLN A 86 -12.73 19.08 0.58
CA GLN A 86 -11.69 18.72 -0.38
C GLN A 86 -12.26 18.62 -1.80
#